data_AF-A0A094FLR0-F1
#
_entry.id   AF-A0A094FLR0-F1
#
_cell.length_a   1.000
_cell.length_b   1.000
_cell.length_c   1.000
_cell.angle_alpha   90.00
_cell.angle_beta   90.00
_cell.angle_gamma   90.00
#
_symmetry.space_group_name_H-M   'P 1'
#
loop_
_entity.id
_entity.type
_entity.pdbx_description
1 polymer ?
#
loop_
_entity_poly.entity_id
_entity_poly.type
_entity_poly.pdbx_seq_one_letter_code
_entity_poly.pdbx_strand_id
1 'polypeptide(L)'
;MSGWARPEWIIMLKACKDDDTTLLDEAISMIPKEDLKAFYKDASLEATRNSAIAILNNLIKRGADVRPRWPSHAKGASKETLELLLAHGWDINARADSPHNREPFMWEVARDYDFVKWCLEHGASVHPMGQEPFRDGVTIISRRECPQVLEKVARWGSIATFELLRSQGAPLGWRSLHLAVETATYGRSEEVTDFINHDERMAMVHHLLDVVGLNVNAPDQPVGSTVLPMHLGTPICYIPGSAMLERDTRELTWLLLDRGADPTPVLEIAKRDYPKFAEDVKAWEAKQGGDCKCCVQ
;
A
#
# COMPACT_ATOMS: atom_id res chain seq x y z
N MET A 1 19.13 -27.88 11.54
CA MET A 1 19.98 -28.39 10.45
C MET A 1 19.10 -29.17 9.49
N SER A 2 18.56 -28.49 8.48
CA SER A 2 17.80 -29.10 7.38
C SER A 2 18.74 -29.24 6.18
N GLY A 3 19.03 -30.49 5.79
CA GLY A 3 19.68 -30.77 4.49
C GLY A 3 18.83 -30.25 3.34
N TRP A 4 19.45 -30.02 2.19
CA TRP A 4 18.88 -29.59 0.88
C TRP A 4 19.01 -28.12 0.47
N ALA A 5 19.88 -27.31 1.08
CA ALA A 5 20.40 -26.13 0.40
C ALA A 5 21.63 -26.54 -0.42
N ARG A 6 21.56 -26.46 -1.76
CA ARG A 6 22.71 -26.82 -2.59
C ARG A 6 23.89 -25.86 -2.31
N PRO A 7 25.13 -26.32 -2.20
CA PRO A 7 26.26 -25.50 -1.77
C PRO A 7 26.43 -24.20 -2.58
N GLU A 8 26.25 -24.27 -3.89
CA GLU A 8 26.33 -23.13 -4.83
C GLU A 8 25.36 -21.99 -4.45
N TRP A 9 24.16 -22.33 -3.94
CA TRP A 9 23.14 -21.36 -3.57
C TRP A 9 23.49 -20.68 -2.25
N ILE A 10 24.05 -21.42 -1.30
CA ILE A 10 24.51 -20.86 -0.02
C ILE A 10 25.63 -19.85 -0.29
N ILE A 11 26.58 -20.20 -1.16
CA ILE A 11 27.70 -19.32 -1.53
C ILE A 11 27.17 -18.09 -2.28
N MET A 12 26.24 -18.26 -3.24
CA MET A 12 25.62 -17.13 -3.95
C MET A 12 24.90 -16.17 -3.00
N LEU A 13 24.10 -16.69 -2.06
CA LEU A 13 23.39 -15.87 -1.09
C LEU A 13 24.36 -15.07 -0.22
N LYS A 14 25.48 -15.69 0.19
CA LYS A 14 26.54 -15.01 0.92
C LYS A 14 27.24 -13.96 0.05
N ALA A 15 27.55 -14.27 -1.21
CA ALA A 15 28.13 -13.34 -2.17
C ALA A 15 27.25 -12.09 -2.35
N CYS A 16 25.93 -12.27 -2.50
CA CYS A 16 24.98 -11.16 -2.61
C CYS A 16 24.87 -10.36 -1.31
N LYS A 17 24.89 -11.02 -0.16
CA LYS A 17 24.82 -10.33 1.14
C LYS A 17 26.08 -9.50 1.42
N ASP A 18 27.24 -10.02 1.06
CA ASP A 18 28.55 -9.42 1.34
C ASP A 18 29.07 -8.56 0.16
N ASP A 19 28.31 -8.45 -0.93
CA ASP A 19 28.68 -7.84 -2.23
C ASP A 19 30.04 -8.33 -2.79
N ASP A 20 30.31 -9.62 -2.63
CA ASP A 20 31.61 -10.25 -2.91
C ASP A 20 31.61 -11.03 -4.23
N THR A 21 32.24 -10.45 -5.26
CA THR A 21 32.32 -11.08 -6.59
C THR A 21 33.18 -12.34 -6.61
N THR A 22 34.10 -12.54 -5.66
CA THR A 22 34.95 -13.74 -5.61
C THR A 22 34.14 -14.96 -5.16
N LEU A 23 33.27 -14.79 -4.16
CA LEU A 23 32.31 -15.83 -3.76
C LEU A 23 31.29 -16.11 -4.86
N LEU A 24 30.88 -15.07 -5.61
CA LEU A 24 30.01 -15.29 -6.77
C LEU A 24 30.71 -16.15 -7.84
N ASP A 25 31.97 -15.86 -8.15
CA ASP A 25 32.75 -16.63 -9.12
C ASP A 25 32.94 -18.09 -8.66
N GLU A 26 33.16 -18.32 -7.37
CA GLU A 26 33.17 -19.65 -6.76
C GLU A 26 31.83 -20.37 -6.98
N ALA A 27 30.71 -19.73 -6.62
CA ALA A 27 29.38 -20.31 -6.82
C ALA A 27 29.12 -20.64 -8.30
N ILE A 28 29.46 -19.73 -9.21
CA ILE A 28 29.31 -19.92 -10.67
C ILE A 28 30.12 -21.13 -11.16
N SER A 29 31.33 -21.36 -10.63
CA SER A 29 32.18 -22.47 -11.06
C SER A 29 31.57 -23.86 -10.79
N MET A 30 30.62 -23.92 -9.85
CA MET A 30 29.90 -25.12 -9.46
C MET A 30 28.66 -25.38 -10.33
N ILE A 31 28.26 -24.41 -11.15
CA ILE A 31 27.03 -24.47 -11.98
C ILE A 31 27.33 -25.01 -13.38
N PRO A 32 26.61 -26.05 -13.85
CA PRO A 32 26.67 -26.48 -15.24
C PRO A 32 26.28 -25.33 -16.20
N LYS A 33 26.89 -25.27 -17.39
CA LYS A 33 26.70 -24.14 -18.32
C LYS A 33 25.23 -23.93 -18.71
N GLU A 34 24.49 -25.03 -18.86
CA GLU A 34 23.07 -25.08 -19.16
C GLU A 34 22.18 -24.42 -18.08
N ASP A 35 22.64 -24.41 -16.83
CA ASP A 35 21.90 -23.89 -15.68
C ASP A 35 22.29 -22.45 -15.32
N LEU A 36 23.37 -21.91 -15.91
CA LEU A 36 23.88 -20.55 -15.61
C LEU A 36 22.83 -19.46 -15.80
N LYS A 37 21.96 -19.60 -16.80
CA LYS A 37 20.91 -18.61 -17.06
C LYS A 37 19.91 -18.52 -15.91
N ALA A 38 19.50 -19.67 -15.36
CA ALA A 38 18.60 -19.70 -14.20
C ALA A 38 19.32 -19.18 -12.96
N PHE A 39 20.57 -19.60 -12.74
CA PHE A 39 21.40 -19.12 -11.66
C PHE A 39 21.59 -17.59 -11.66
N TYR A 40 21.90 -16.98 -12.81
CA TYR A 40 22.05 -15.53 -12.92
C TYR A 40 20.77 -14.77 -12.60
N LYS A 41 19.61 -15.33 -12.96
CA LYS A 41 18.32 -14.70 -12.64
C LYS A 41 18.09 -14.64 -11.13
N ASP A 42 18.38 -15.73 -10.44
CA ASP A 42 18.19 -15.80 -8.98
C ASP A 42 19.28 -14.99 -8.26
N ALA A 43 20.53 -15.03 -8.72
CA ALA A 43 21.59 -14.16 -8.21
C ALA A 43 21.27 -12.67 -8.40
N SER A 44 20.70 -12.28 -9.54
CA SER A 44 20.29 -10.89 -9.77
C SER A 44 19.17 -10.45 -8.83
N LEU A 45 18.20 -11.34 -8.53
CA LEU A 45 17.14 -11.05 -7.58
C LEU A 45 17.70 -10.81 -6.18
N GLU A 46 18.57 -11.71 -5.71
CA GLU A 46 19.17 -11.61 -4.38
C GLU A 46 20.13 -10.44 -4.27
N ALA A 47 20.92 -10.16 -5.31
CA ALA A 47 21.79 -8.98 -5.38
C ALA A 47 20.99 -7.68 -5.34
N THR A 48 19.85 -7.60 -6.04
CA THR A 48 18.96 -6.43 -5.99
C THR A 48 18.44 -6.20 -4.57
N ARG A 49 17.94 -7.24 -3.90
CA ARG A 49 17.41 -7.16 -2.53
C ARG A 49 18.45 -6.71 -1.51
N ASN A 50 19.70 -7.12 -1.70
CA ASN A 50 20.81 -6.76 -0.81
C ASN A 50 21.55 -5.47 -1.25
N SER A 51 21.12 -4.81 -2.32
CA SER A 51 21.82 -3.65 -2.92
C SER A 51 23.29 -3.94 -3.26
N ALA A 52 23.56 -5.15 -3.74
CA ALA A 52 24.89 -5.66 -4.06
C ALA A 52 25.34 -5.21 -5.46
N ILE A 53 25.82 -3.97 -5.55
CA ILE A 53 26.14 -3.29 -6.80
C ILE A 53 27.33 -3.96 -7.51
N ALA A 54 28.34 -4.46 -6.79
CA ALA A 54 29.47 -5.16 -7.40
C ALA A 54 29.02 -6.46 -8.06
N ILE A 55 28.13 -7.21 -7.41
CA ILE A 55 27.51 -8.43 -7.94
C ILE A 55 26.68 -8.11 -9.20
N LEU A 56 25.79 -7.10 -9.14
CA LEU A 56 24.97 -6.73 -10.30
C LEU A 56 25.83 -6.32 -11.50
N ASN A 57 26.87 -5.53 -11.29
CA ASN A 57 27.82 -5.17 -12.35
C ASN A 57 28.58 -6.39 -12.91
N ASN A 58 28.96 -7.35 -12.07
CA ASN A 58 29.60 -8.58 -12.51
C ASN A 58 28.63 -9.40 -13.40
N LEU A 59 27.37 -9.54 -12.99
CA LEU A 59 26.33 -10.21 -13.77
C LEU A 59 26.07 -9.53 -15.11
N ILE A 60 25.98 -8.19 -15.15
CA ILE A 60 25.85 -7.41 -16.39
C ILE A 60 27.03 -7.68 -17.34
N LYS A 61 28.28 -7.67 -16.84
CA LYS A 61 29.49 -7.97 -17.65
C LYS A 61 29.45 -9.37 -18.25
N ARG A 62 28.79 -10.32 -17.58
CA ARG A 62 28.57 -11.69 -18.05
C ARG A 62 27.36 -11.82 -19.00
N GLY A 63 26.69 -10.72 -19.32
CA GLY A 63 25.53 -10.68 -20.23
C GLY A 63 24.22 -11.09 -19.57
N ALA A 64 24.14 -11.11 -18.24
CA ALA A 64 22.89 -11.37 -17.53
C ALA A 64 21.93 -10.18 -17.63
N ASP A 65 20.65 -10.48 -17.78
CA ASP A 65 19.58 -9.49 -17.62
C ASP A 65 19.30 -9.29 -16.12
N VAL A 66 19.60 -8.10 -15.62
CA VAL A 66 19.44 -7.77 -14.20
C VAL A 66 18.11 -7.09 -13.88
N ARG A 67 17.25 -6.87 -14.88
CA ARG A 67 15.98 -6.16 -14.67
C ARG A 67 15.07 -6.98 -13.76
N PRO A 68 14.54 -6.40 -12.68
CA PRO A 68 13.56 -7.06 -11.83
C PRO A 68 12.38 -7.56 -12.66
N ARG A 69 12.06 -8.85 -12.54
CA ARG A 69 10.87 -9.42 -13.19
C ARG A 69 9.59 -8.73 -12.70
N TRP A 70 9.55 -8.37 -11.42
CA TRP A 70 8.40 -7.77 -10.78
C TRP A 70 8.83 -6.53 -10.00
N PRO A 71 7.99 -5.48 -9.92
CA PRO A 71 8.32 -4.27 -9.16
C PRO A 71 8.69 -4.55 -7.70
N SER A 72 7.96 -5.45 -7.03
CA SER A 72 8.23 -5.83 -5.64
C SER A 72 9.60 -6.50 -5.40
N HIS A 73 10.28 -6.99 -6.43
CA HIS A 73 11.64 -7.53 -6.29
C HIS A 73 12.70 -6.45 -6.07
N ALA A 74 12.42 -5.22 -6.46
CA ALA A 74 13.28 -4.07 -6.20
C ALA A 74 12.97 -3.39 -4.85
N LYS A 75 11.93 -3.84 -4.13
CA LYS A 75 11.53 -3.27 -2.85
C LYS A 75 12.63 -3.48 -1.82
N GLY A 76 13.07 -2.39 -1.20
CA GLY A 76 14.16 -2.38 -0.21
C GLY A 76 15.56 -2.22 -0.80
N ALA A 77 15.70 -2.19 -2.13
CA ALA A 77 16.96 -1.82 -2.77
C ALA A 77 17.29 -0.34 -2.53
N SER A 78 18.58 -0.01 -2.47
CA SER A 78 19.06 1.36 -2.34
C SER A 78 18.76 2.18 -3.61
N LYS A 79 18.71 3.51 -3.49
CA LYS A 79 18.49 4.39 -4.65
C LYS A 79 19.58 4.21 -5.71
N GLU A 80 20.83 4.01 -5.30
CA GLU A 80 21.96 3.73 -6.20
C GLU A 80 21.77 2.42 -6.98
N THR A 81 21.22 1.39 -6.32
CA THR A 81 20.88 0.12 -6.98
C THR A 81 19.76 0.33 -7.99
N LEU A 82 18.73 1.10 -7.64
CA LEU A 82 17.63 1.40 -8.56
C LEU A 82 18.10 2.25 -9.75
N GLU A 83 19.01 3.20 -9.55
CA GLU A 83 19.65 3.97 -10.62
C GLU A 83 20.41 3.07 -11.59
N LEU A 84 21.16 2.09 -11.08
CA LEU A 84 21.81 1.08 -11.92
C LEU A 84 20.76 0.31 -12.74
N LEU A 85 19.67 -0.14 -12.12
CA LEU A 85 18.62 -0.87 -12.83
C LEU A 85 17.97 -0.02 -13.93
N LEU A 86 17.66 1.25 -13.64
CA LEU A 86 17.11 2.21 -14.62
C LEU A 86 18.09 2.41 -15.80
N ALA A 87 19.39 2.58 -15.52
CA ALA A 87 20.42 2.71 -16.54
C ALA A 87 20.52 1.47 -17.46
N HIS A 88 20.12 0.31 -16.95
CA HIS A 88 20.06 -0.96 -17.68
C HIS A 88 18.64 -1.30 -18.18
N GLY A 89 17.76 -0.31 -18.30
CA GLY A 89 16.47 -0.44 -18.98
C GLY A 89 15.39 -1.12 -18.15
N TRP A 90 15.50 -1.11 -16.83
CA TRP A 90 14.36 -1.39 -15.95
C TRP A 90 13.31 -0.28 -16.11
N ASP A 91 12.05 -0.66 -16.24
CA ASP A 91 10.93 0.27 -16.33
C ASP A 91 10.23 0.38 -14.98
N ILE A 92 10.35 1.56 -14.35
CA ILE A 92 9.75 1.88 -13.05
C ILE A 92 8.21 1.82 -13.06
N ASN A 93 7.60 1.96 -14.24
CA ASN A 93 6.15 1.93 -14.45
C ASN A 93 5.64 0.54 -14.87
N ALA A 94 6.55 -0.43 -15.07
CA ALA A 94 6.17 -1.77 -15.45
C ALA A 94 5.29 -2.42 -14.39
N ARG A 95 4.34 -3.25 -14.85
CA ARG A 95 3.45 -4.03 -14.02
C ARG A 95 3.71 -5.50 -14.31
N ALA A 96 3.72 -6.36 -13.29
CA ALA A 96 3.86 -7.78 -13.56
C ALA A 96 2.61 -8.32 -14.25
N ASP A 97 2.81 -9.27 -15.17
CA ASP A 97 1.73 -10.13 -15.64
C ASP A 97 1.46 -11.25 -14.62
N SER A 98 1.08 -10.85 -13.41
CA SER A 98 0.71 -11.75 -12.32
C SER A 98 -0.47 -11.15 -11.58
N PRO A 99 -1.54 -11.89 -11.28
CA PRO A 99 -2.71 -11.36 -10.59
C PRO A 99 -2.39 -10.78 -9.19
N HIS A 100 -1.24 -11.13 -8.62
CA HIS A 100 -0.85 -10.71 -7.27
C HIS A 100 0.19 -9.57 -7.23
N ASN A 101 0.66 -9.08 -8.37
CA ASN A 101 1.78 -8.13 -8.42
C ASN A 101 1.65 -7.11 -9.57
N ARG A 102 0.43 -6.61 -9.80
CA ARG A 102 0.14 -5.67 -10.90
C ARG A 102 0.35 -4.21 -10.52
N GLU A 103 0.96 -3.93 -9.38
CA GLU A 103 1.22 -2.58 -8.91
C GLU A 103 2.61 -2.12 -9.40
N PRO A 104 2.76 -0.89 -9.94
CA PRO A 104 4.07 -0.32 -10.25
C PRO A 104 4.95 -0.14 -9.01
N PHE A 105 6.25 0.10 -9.19
CA PHE A 105 7.20 0.16 -8.07
C PHE A 105 6.84 1.23 -7.03
N MET A 106 6.36 2.40 -7.46
CA MET A 106 5.99 3.50 -6.55
C MET A 106 4.90 3.08 -5.53
N TRP A 107 4.03 2.14 -5.85
CA TRP A 107 3.01 1.63 -4.92
C TRP A 107 3.63 0.81 -3.79
N GLU A 108 4.74 0.11 -4.04
CA GLU A 108 5.43 -0.72 -3.05
C GLU A 108 6.13 0.12 -1.97
N VAL A 109 6.47 1.36 -2.31
CA VAL A 109 7.17 2.32 -1.45
C VAL A 109 6.32 3.53 -1.08
N ALA A 110 5.00 3.49 -1.34
CA ALA A 110 4.08 4.61 -1.15
C ALA A 110 3.98 5.17 0.29
N ARG A 111 4.57 4.47 1.27
CA ARG A 111 4.64 4.91 2.67
C ARG A 111 5.85 5.79 2.96
N ASP A 112 6.86 5.76 2.09
CA ASP A 112 8.11 6.50 2.25
C ASP A 112 8.10 7.72 1.31
N TYR A 113 8.00 8.90 1.91
CA TYR A 113 7.93 10.17 1.19
C TYR A 113 9.14 10.39 0.28
N ASP A 114 10.35 10.11 0.79
CA ASP A 114 11.60 10.38 0.06
C ASP A 114 11.80 9.39 -1.08
N PHE A 115 11.28 8.17 -0.96
CA PHE A 115 11.24 7.21 -2.06
C PHE A 115 10.17 7.55 -3.10
N VAL A 116 8.98 7.98 -2.69
CA VAL A 116 7.93 8.41 -3.62
C VAL A 116 8.41 9.61 -4.43
N LYS A 117 9.01 10.60 -3.77
CA LYS A 117 9.61 11.76 -4.43
C LYS A 117 10.68 11.34 -5.45
N TRP A 118 11.60 10.46 -5.05
CA TRP A 118 12.62 9.93 -5.95
C TRP A 118 11.99 9.20 -7.15
N CYS A 119 10.94 8.38 -6.94
CA CYS A 119 10.24 7.70 -8.03
C CYS A 119 9.69 8.70 -9.06
N LEU A 120 9.04 9.77 -8.60
CA LEU A 120 8.48 10.82 -9.46
C LEU A 120 9.58 11.56 -10.24
N GLU A 121 10.70 11.89 -9.59
CA GLU A 121 11.88 12.50 -10.24
C GLU A 121 12.48 11.60 -11.34
N HIS A 122 12.30 10.29 -11.23
CA HIS A 122 12.77 9.28 -12.18
C HIS A 122 11.68 8.78 -13.13
N GLY A 123 10.59 9.54 -13.29
CA GLY A 123 9.58 9.28 -14.32
C GLY A 123 8.51 8.24 -13.94
N ALA A 124 8.37 7.90 -12.65
CA ALA A 124 7.20 7.15 -12.20
C ALA A 124 5.92 7.95 -12.45
N SER A 125 4.90 7.26 -12.96
CA SER A 125 3.58 7.83 -13.23
C SER A 125 2.62 7.56 -12.08
N VAL A 126 1.81 8.55 -11.75
CA VAL A 126 0.65 8.39 -10.86
C VAL A 126 -0.52 7.65 -11.53
N HIS A 127 -0.40 7.36 -12.83
CA HIS A 127 -1.39 6.62 -13.61
C HIS A 127 -0.82 5.25 -14.03
N PRO A 128 -1.37 4.14 -13.50
CA PRO A 128 -0.87 2.82 -13.83
C PRO A 128 -0.93 2.52 -15.34
N MET A 129 0.17 1.99 -15.89
CA MET A 129 0.24 1.60 -17.31
C MET A 129 -0.85 0.59 -17.67
N GLY A 130 -1.52 0.80 -18.81
CA GLY A 130 -2.57 -0.11 -19.29
C GLY A 130 -3.86 -0.10 -18.45
N GLN A 131 -4.00 0.84 -17.51
CA GLN A 131 -5.25 1.10 -16.83
C GLN A 131 -5.95 2.30 -17.49
N GLU A 132 -7.25 2.18 -17.76
CA GLU A 132 -8.03 3.31 -18.27
C GLU A 132 -8.06 4.47 -17.26
N PRO A 133 -8.12 5.73 -17.73
CA PRO A 133 -8.29 6.88 -16.86
C PRO A 133 -9.43 6.68 -15.87
N PHE A 134 -9.24 7.14 -14.64
CA PHE A 134 -10.28 7.13 -13.63
C PHE A 134 -11.48 7.96 -14.09
N ARG A 135 -12.69 7.39 -13.98
CA ARG A 135 -13.95 8.04 -14.33
C ARG A 135 -15.01 7.68 -13.29
N ASP A 136 -15.80 8.67 -12.90
CA ASP A 136 -16.90 8.46 -11.98
C ASP A 136 -17.96 7.53 -12.60
N GLY A 137 -18.63 6.72 -11.76
CA GLY A 137 -19.66 5.76 -12.15
C GLY A 137 -19.17 4.48 -12.85
N VAL A 138 -17.88 4.34 -13.16
CA VAL A 138 -17.35 3.16 -13.87
C VAL A 138 -16.24 2.47 -13.08
N THR A 139 -16.37 1.17 -12.85
CA THR A 139 -15.30 0.33 -12.30
C THR A 139 -15.15 -0.97 -13.11
N ILE A 140 -13.91 -1.42 -13.27
CA ILE A 140 -13.54 -2.59 -14.07
C ILE A 140 -12.44 -3.37 -13.35
N ILE A 141 -12.23 -4.64 -13.74
CA ILE A 141 -11.32 -5.58 -13.07
C ILE A 141 -9.89 -5.02 -12.93
N SER A 142 -9.39 -4.25 -13.90
CA SER A 142 -8.04 -3.68 -13.82
C SER A 142 -7.83 -2.74 -12.61
N ARG A 143 -8.89 -2.17 -12.03
CA ARG A 143 -8.84 -1.37 -10.79
C ARG A 143 -8.76 -2.22 -9.54
N ARG A 144 -9.32 -3.44 -9.58
CA ARG A 144 -9.14 -4.42 -8.50
C ARG A 144 -7.68 -4.87 -8.42
N GLU A 145 -7.02 -5.01 -9.57
CA GLU A 145 -5.64 -5.50 -9.64
C GLU A 145 -4.59 -4.41 -9.35
N CYS A 146 -4.90 -3.14 -9.60
CA CYS A 146 -4.06 -2.00 -9.26
C CYS A 146 -4.94 -0.84 -8.79
N PRO A 147 -5.10 -0.64 -7.48
CA PRO A 147 -5.87 0.49 -6.96
C PRO A 147 -5.16 1.81 -7.27
N GLN A 148 -5.88 2.93 -7.15
CA GLN A 148 -5.24 4.24 -7.29
C GLN A 148 -4.21 4.46 -6.18
N VAL A 149 -3.10 5.14 -6.47
CA VAL A 149 -2.02 5.31 -5.48
C VAL A 149 -2.50 6.05 -4.23
N LEU A 150 -3.44 7.00 -4.38
CA LEU A 150 -4.01 7.71 -3.23
C LEU A 150 -4.88 6.81 -2.34
N GLU A 151 -5.43 5.70 -2.83
CA GLU A 151 -6.09 4.70 -1.97
C GLU A 151 -5.06 3.98 -1.09
N LYS A 152 -3.84 3.72 -1.60
CA LYS A 152 -2.74 3.10 -0.83
C LYS A 152 -2.19 4.04 0.23
N VAL A 153 -1.96 5.29 -0.14
CA VAL A 153 -1.41 6.31 0.76
C VAL A 153 -2.42 6.69 1.83
N ALA A 154 -3.71 6.82 1.50
CA ALA A 154 -4.75 7.03 2.50
C ALA A 154 -4.82 5.90 3.54
N ARG A 155 -4.46 4.66 3.13
CA ARG A 155 -4.44 3.50 4.03
C ARG A 155 -3.23 3.48 4.97
N TRP A 156 -2.03 3.74 4.46
CA TRP A 156 -0.78 3.44 5.19
C TRP A 156 0.32 4.50 5.11
N GLY A 157 0.11 5.57 4.35
CA GLY A 157 1.10 6.63 4.12
C GLY A 157 0.80 7.90 4.90
N SER A 158 1.62 8.93 4.69
CA SER A 158 1.49 10.23 5.34
C SER A 158 0.68 11.22 4.51
N ILE A 159 0.14 12.26 5.15
CA ILE A 159 -0.52 13.38 4.47
C ILE A 159 0.44 14.08 3.49
N ALA A 160 1.72 14.20 3.85
CA ALA A 160 2.72 14.80 2.96
C ALA A 160 2.87 14.02 1.64
N THR A 161 2.94 12.68 1.72
CA THR A 161 2.98 11.83 0.52
C THR A 161 1.68 11.91 -0.26
N PHE A 162 0.53 11.97 0.43
CA PHE A 162 -0.78 12.08 -0.20
C PHE A 162 -0.89 13.37 -1.03
N GLU A 163 -0.52 14.51 -0.43
CA GLU A 163 -0.56 15.81 -1.08
C GLU A 163 0.47 15.94 -2.20
N LEU A 164 1.67 15.36 -2.04
CA LEU A 164 2.64 15.29 -3.13
C LEU A 164 2.03 14.59 -4.35
N LEU A 165 1.48 13.39 -4.19
CA LEU A 165 0.90 12.64 -5.29
C LEU A 165 -0.36 13.31 -5.86
N ARG A 166 -1.21 13.89 -5.00
CA ARG A 166 -2.38 14.67 -5.43
C ARG A 166 -1.96 15.88 -6.28
N SER A 167 -0.88 16.57 -5.92
CA SER A 167 -0.32 17.69 -6.69
C SER A 167 0.22 17.25 -8.07
N GLN A 168 0.60 15.98 -8.21
CA GLN A 168 0.99 15.37 -9.49
C GLN A 168 -0.21 14.86 -10.30
N GLY A 169 -1.44 15.11 -9.87
CA GLY A 169 -2.66 14.69 -10.57
C GLY A 169 -3.09 13.25 -10.28
N ALA A 170 -2.58 12.63 -9.20
CA ALA A 170 -3.03 11.30 -8.80
C ALA A 170 -4.54 11.32 -8.50
N PRO A 171 -5.33 10.39 -9.07
CA PRO A 171 -6.76 10.34 -8.81
C PRO A 171 -7.04 9.81 -7.40
N LEU A 172 -8.05 10.37 -6.75
CA LEU A 172 -8.47 10.00 -5.39
C LEU A 172 -8.93 8.52 -5.32
N GLY A 173 -9.57 8.03 -6.37
CA GLY A 173 -10.23 6.72 -6.30
C GLY A 173 -11.53 6.78 -5.49
N TRP A 174 -12.17 5.62 -5.32
CA TRP A 174 -13.43 5.51 -4.58
C TRP A 174 -13.19 5.28 -3.09
N ARG A 175 -12.02 4.73 -2.73
CA ARG A 175 -11.80 4.13 -1.41
C ARG A 175 -10.77 4.83 -0.54
N SER A 176 -10.30 6.03 -0.88
CA SER A 176 -9.35 6.75 -0.01
C SER A 176 -9.90 6.94 1.41
N LEU A 177 -11.11 7.50 1.56
CA LEU A 177 -11.70 7.70 2.89
C LEU A 177 -12.04 6.36 3.57
N HIS A 178 -12.57 5.40 2.81
CA HIS A 178 -12.90 4.06 3.30
C HIS A 178 -11.70 3.35 3.93
N LEU A 179 -10.56 3.32 3.23
CA LEU A 179 -9.35 2.65 3.68
C LEU A 179 -8.66 3.41 4.82
N ALA A 180 -8.75 4.73 4.85
CA ALA A 180 -8.27 5.54 5.98
C ALA A 180 -9.09 5.22 7.25
N VAL A 181 -10.43 5.17 7.13
CA VAL A 181 -11.33 4.81 8.25
C VAL A 181 -11.06 3.39 8.73
N GLU A 182 -10.99 2.40 7.84
CA GLU A 182 -10.68 1.00 8.21
C GLU A 182 -9.37 0.93 9.00
N THR A 183 -8.32 1.58 8.50
CA THR A 183 -6.99 1.50 9.12
C THR A 183 -6.96 2.25 10.45
N ALA A 184 -7.74 3.32 10.62
CA ALA A 184 -7.87 4.01 11.90
C ALA A 184 -8.50 3.12 12.99
N THR A 185 -9.19 2.03 12.65
CA THR A 185 -9.67 1.02 13.62
C THR A 185 -8.60 0.05 14.11
N TYR A 186 -7.43 0.02 13.46
CA TYR A 186 -6.32 -0.87 13.81
C TYR A 186 -5.50 -0.33 14.99
N GLY A 187 -4.97 -1.25 15.81
CA GLY A 187 -3.94 -0.94 16.79
C GLY A 187 -3.87 -1.91 17.96
N ARG A 188 -2.67 -2.43 18.23
CA ARG A 188 -2.36 -3.20 19.44
C ARG A 188 -1.95 -2.21 20.52
N SER A 189 -2.84 -1.95 21.47
CA SER A 189 -2.65 -0.97 22.55
C SER A 189 -1.42 -1.19 23.44
N GLU A 190 -0.76 -2.35 23.31
CA GLU A 190 0.42 -2.74 24.09
C GLU A 190 1.75 -2.20 23.53
N GLU A 191 1.76 -1.67 22.31
CA GLU A 191 2.98 -1.15 21.66
C GLU A 191 2.98 0.39 21.63
N VAL A 192 3.99 1.02 22.26
CA VAL A 192 4.13 2.50 22.33
C VAL A 192 4.14 3.14 20.93
N THR A 193 4.68 2.45 19.93
CA THR A 193 4.70 2.91 18.53
C THR A 193 3.32 2.92 17.86
N ASP A 194 2.33 2.18 18.36
CA ASP A 194 0.99 2.16 17.76
C ASP A 194 0.21 3.45 18.04
N PHE A 195 0.46 4.12 19.17
CA PHE A 195 -0.20 5.40 19.48
C PHE A 195 0.17 6.48 18.45
N ILE A 196 1.47 6.66 18.15
CA ILE A 196 1.93 7.62 17.13
C ILE A 196 1.30 7.28 15.77
N ASN A 197 1.29 5.98 15.42
CA ASN A 197 0.71 5.56 14.15
C ASN A 197 -0.83 5.77 14.12
N HIS A 198 -1.52 5.79 15.26
CA HIS A 198 -2.96 6.05 15.31
C HIS A 198 -3.30 7.53 15.10
N ASP A 199 -2.56 8.43 15.75
CA ASP A 199 -2.76 9.87 15.58
C ASP A 199 -2.56 10.26 14.11
N GLU A 200 -1.57 9.68 13.43
CA GLU A 200 -1.36 9.88 11.99
C GLU A 200 -2.52 9.34 11.14
N ARG A 201 -3.09 8.18 11.51
CA ARG A 201 -4.27 7.61 10.83
C ARG A 201 -5.51 8.48 11.02
N MET A 202 -5.76 8.95 12.24
CA MET A 202 -6.85 9.89 12.54
C MET A 202 -6.64 11.22 11.81
N ALA A 203 -5.42 11.74 11.77
CA ALA A 203 -5.09 12.94 11.01
C ALA A 203 -5.36 12.77 9.51
N MET A 204 -5.09 11.60 8.93
CA MET A 204 -5.46 11.31 7.54
C MET A 204 -6.99 11.33 7.34
N VAL A 205 -7.78 10.74 8.24
CA VAL A 205 -9.25 10.79 8.17
C VAL A 205 -9.76 12.24 8.22
N HIS A 206 -9.25 13.04 9.17
CA HIS A 206 -9.54 14.47 9.25
C HIS A 206 -9.17 15.19 7.96
N HIS A 207 -7.97 14.98 7.44
CA HIS A 207 -7.50 15.62 6.22
C HIS A 207 -8.42 15.31 5.02
N LEU A 208 -8.82 14.05 4.86
CA LEU A 208 -9.70 13.62 3.77
C LEU A 208 -11.10 14.24 3.86
N LEU A 209 -11.63 14.43 5.07
CA LEU A 209 -12.95 15.04 5.30
C LEU A 209 -12.91 16.56 5.22
N ASP A 210 -11.96 17.17 5.91
CA ASP A 210 -11.98 18.60 6.25
C ASP A 210 -11.17 19.45 5.27
N VAL A 211 -10.12 18.87 4.66
CA VAL A 211 -9.23 19.57 3.72
C VAL A 211 -9.52 19.16 2.28
N VAL A 212 -9.62 17.85 2.02
CA VAL A 212 -9.93 17.32 0.68
C VAL A 212 -11.42 17.42 0.37
N GLY A 213 -12.29 17.38 1.37
CA GLY A 213 -13.74 17.52 1.20
C GLY A 213 -14.42 16.28 0.64
N LEU A 214 -13.92 15.08 0.96
CA LEU A 214 -14.55 13.84 0.51
C LEU A 214 -15.92 13.66 1.15
N ASN A 215 -16.91 13.25 0.35
CA ASN A 215 -18.25 12.95 0.84
C ASN A 215 -18.22 11.74 1.80
N VAL A 216 -18.58 11.98 3.06
CA VAL A 216 -18.60 10.98 4.13
C VAL A 216 -19.60 9.84 3.88
N ASN A 217 -20.53 10.00 2.94
CA ASN A 217 -21.52 8.99 2.53
C ASN A 217 -21.29 8.47 1.10
N ALA A 218 -20.14 8.75 0.48
CA ALA A 218 -19.83 8.20 -0.84
C ALA A 218 -19.71 6.66 -0.77
N PRO A 219 -20.18 5.91 -1.78
CA PRO A 219 -19.99 4.47 -1.83
C PRO A 219 -18.55 4.12 -2.22
N ASP A 220 -18.05 2.99 -1.72
CA ASP A 220 -16.72 2.41 -2.00
C ASP A 220 -16.52 1.91 -3.45
N GLN A 221 -17.60 1.81 -4.21
CA GLN A 221 -17.61 1.53 -5.65
C GLN A 221 -18.91 2.06 -6.27
N PRO A 222 -19.01 2.15 -7.60
CA PRO A 222 -20.25 2.53 -8.28
C PRO A 222 -21.45 1.68 -7.82
N VAL A 223 -22.61 2.33 -7.68
CA VAL A 223 -23.85 1.66 -7.23
C VAL A 223 -24.17 0.48 -8.15
N GLY A 224 -24.43 -0.69 -7.54
CA GLY A 224 -24.72 -1.94 -8.26
C GLY A 224 -23.49 -2.70 -8.78
N SER A 225 -22.28 -2.17 -8.60
CA SER A 225 -21.05 -2.89 -8.88
C SER A 225 -20.75 -3.95 -7.80
N THR A 226 -20.14 -5.05 -8.21
CA THR A 226 -19.50 -6.06 -7.33
C THR A 226 -18.05 -6.33 -7.76
N VAL A 227 -17.44 -5.41 -8.50
CA VAL A 227 -16.10 -5.59 -9.11
C VAL A 227 -14.99 -5.49 -8.07
N LEU A 228 -15.08 -4.52 -7.15
CA LEU A 228 -14.05 -4.33 -6.14
C LEU A 228 -14.31 -5.28 -4.96
N PRO A 229 -13.26 -5.90 -4.39
CA PRO A 229 -13.40 -6.73 -3.20
C PRO A 229 -13.66 -5.86 -1.96
N MET A 230 -14.22 -6.46 -0.91
CA MET A 230 -14.51 -5.82 0.37
C MET A 230 -15.33 -4.53 0.21
N HIS A 231 -16.57 -4.70 -0.25
CA HIS A 231 -17.51 -3.62 -0.53
C HIS A 231 -18.52 -3.44 0.62
N LEU A 232 -18.11 -2.70 1.66
CA LEU A 232 -18.92 -2.51 2.86
C LEU A 232 -19.91 -1.34 2.73
N GLY A 233 -19.83 -0.55 1.65
CA GLY A 233 -20.74 0.56 1.38
C GLY A 233 -20.07 1.90 1.61
N THR A 234 -20.50 2.63 2.64
CA THR A 234 -19.97 3.96 2.98
C THR A 234 -18.79 3.86 3.97
N PRO A 235 -17.99 4.92 4.18
CA PRO A 235 -16.87 4.91 5.10
C PRO A 235 -17.20 4.44 6.50
N ILE A 236 -18.33 4.87 7.09
CA ILE A 236 -18.73 4.44 8.44
C ILE A 236 -18.99 2.93 8.54
N CYS A 237 -19.35 2.28 7.42
CA CYS A 237 -19.56 0.84 7.37
C CYS A 237 -18.26 0.04 7.56
N TYR A 238 -17.10 0.66 7.28
CA TYR A 238 -15.80 0.03 7.48
C TYR A 238 -15.38 -0.03 8.94
N ILE A 239 -16.08 0.62 9.88
CA ILE A 239 -15.74 0.52 11.32
C ILE A 239 -16.05 -0.88 11.87
N PRO A 240 -17.31 -1.34 11.93
CA PRO A 240 -17.62 -2.67 12.47
C PRO A 240 -17.34 -3.79 11.46
N GLY A 241 -17.24 -3.50 10.17
CA GLY A 241 -16.84 -4.46 9.15
C GLY A 241 -15.32 -4.64 9.01
N SER A 242 -14.53 -3.88 9.77
CA SER A 242 -13.07 -3.98 9.75
C SER A 242 -12.61 -5.33 10.29
N ALA A 243 -11.85 -6.05 9.47
CA ALA A 243 -11.11 -7.23 9.93
C ALA A 243 -9.91 -6.86 10.85
N MET A 244 -9.63 -5.56 11.01
CA MET A 244 -8.51 -5.01 11.77
C MET A 244 -8.96 -4.35 13.09
N LEU A 245 -10.22 -4.55 13.50
CA LEU A 245 -10.80 -3.90 14.68
C LEU A 245 -10.13 -4.41 15.96
N GLU A 246 -9.22 -3.61 16.53
CA GLU A 246 -8.46 -3.96 17.74
C GLU A 246 -8.57 -2.89 18.85
N ARG A 247 -9.10 -1.70 18.54
CA ARG A 247 -9.17 -0.56 19.47
C ARG A 247 -10.58 0.00 19.67
N ASP A 248 -10.70 0.92 20.62
CA ASP A 248 -11.91 1.73 20.79
C ASP A 248 -12.09 2.70 19.61
N THR A 249 -13.24 2.62 18.92
CA THR A 249 -13.53 3.42 17.73
C THR A 249 -14.48 4.59 18.00
N ARG A 250 -14.79 4.89 19.27
CA ARG A 250 -15.74 5.96 19.62
C ARG A 250 -15.40 7.30 18.98
N GLU A 251 -14.15 7.74 19.11
CA GLU A 251 -13.67 9.02 18.55
C GLU A 251 -13.87 9.07 17.04
N LEU A 252 -13.39 8.05 16.33
CA LEU A 252 -13.55 7.91 14.88
C LEU A 252 -15.02 7.87 14.46
N THR A 253 -15.86 7.14 15.21
CA THR A 253 -17.29 7.03 14.95
C THR A 253 -17.96 8.41 15.08
N TRP A 254 -17.69 9.12 16.18
CA TRP A 254 -18.26 10.44 16.43
C TRP A 254 -17.77 11.46 15.41
N LEU A 255 -16.49 11.40 15.00
CA LEU A 255 -15.95 12.23 13.94
C LEU A 255 -16.77 12.09 12.64
N LEU A 256 -17.04 10.87 12.20
CA LEU A 256 -17.81 10.63 10.98
C LEU A 256 -19.26 11.12 11.13
N LEU A 257 -19.90 10.87 12.28
CA LEU A 257 -21.26 11.32 12.55
C LEU A 257 -21.37 12.86 12.62
N ASP A 258 -20.39 13.53 13.22
CA ASP A 258 -20.30 14.99 13.25
C ASP A 258 -20.13 15.60 11.84
N ARG A 259 -19.58 14.84 10.87
CA ARG A 259 -19.55 15.20 9.44
C ARG A 259 -20.78 14.76 8.66
N GLY A 260 -21.79 14.18 9.32
CA GLY A 260 -23.06 13.78 8.69
C GLY A 260 -23.06 12.38 8.09
N ALA A 261 -22.20 11.47 8.56
CA ALA A 261 -22.29 10.06 8.18
C ALA A 261 -23.65 9.47 8.58
N ASP A 262 -24.26 8.70 7.69
CA ASP A 262 -25.47 7.94 7.99
C ASP A 262 -25.10 6.55 8.57
N PRO A 263 -25.36 6.28 9.87
CA PRO A 263 -25.05 4.98 10.47
C PRO A 263 -26.08 3.90 10.11
N THR A 264 -27.24 4.24 9.54
CA THR A 264 -28.35 3.31 9.30
C THR A 264 -27.94 2.04 8.55
N PRO A 265 -27.14 2.10 7.46
CA PRO A 265 -26.76 0.90 6.70
C PRO A 265 -25.95 -0.11 7.52
N VAL A 266 -25.22 0.34 8.55
CA VAL A 266 -24.30 -0.50 9.31
C VAL A 266 -24.84 -0.94 10.67
N LEU A 267 -25.87 -0.27 11.21
CA LEU A 267 -26.43 -0.60 12.53
C LEU A 267 -26.89 -2.05 12.65
N GLU A 268 -27.48 -2.63 11.61
CA GLU A 268 -27.91 -4.05 11.64
C GLU A 268 -26.73 -5.03 11.66
N ILE A 269 -25.63 -4.69 10.98
CA ILE A 269 -24.39 -5.50 10.98
C ILE A 269 -23.71 -5.38 12.35
N ALA A 270 -23.59 -4.15 12.86
CA ALA A 270 -22.94 -3.84 14.13
C ALA A 270 -23.60 -4.55 15.32
N LYS A 271 -24.93 -4.68 15.35
CA LYS A 271 -25.65 -5.41 16.43
C LYS A 271 -25.15 -6.84 16.62
N ARG A 272 -24.69 -7.50 15.56
CA ARG A 272 -24.20 -8.88 15.60
C ARG A 272 -22.71 -8.92 15.88
N ASP A 273 -21.94 -8.12 15.15
CA ASP A 273 -20.49 -8.31 15.05
C ASP A 273 -19.69 -7.35 15.96
N TYR A 274 -20.23 -6.16 16.27
CA TYR A 274 -19.60 -5.19 17.14
C TYR A 274 -20.64 -4.28 17.86
N PRO A 275 -21.33 -4.79 18.90
CA PRO A 275 -22.43 -4.09 19.56
C PRO A 275 -22.06 -2.71 20.12
N LYS A 276 -20.79 -2.52 20.51
CA LYS A 276 -20.25 -1.27 21.04
C LYS A 276 -20.43 -0.09 20.07
N PHE A 277 -20.32 -0.32 18.75
CA PHE A 277 -20.59 0.73 17.76
C PHE A 277 -22.01 1.28 17.88
N ALA A 278 -23.02 0.41 18.07
CA ALA A 278 -24.40 0.86 18.23
C ALA A 278 -24.61 1.64 19.55
N GLU A 279 -23.84 1.34 20.60
CA GLU A 279 -23.84 2.11 21.84
C GLU A 279 -23.23 3.49 21.64
N ASP A 280 -22.12 3.58 20.89
CA ASP A 280 -21.47 4.85 20.60
C ASP A 280 -22.33 5.77 19.71
N VAL A 281 -23.05 5.22 18.73
CA VAL A 281 -24.04 5.97 17.92
C VAL A 281 -25.15 6.53 18.83
N LYS A 282 -25.75 5.71 19.70
CA LYS A 282 -26.78 6.17 20.64
C LYS A 282 -26.25 7.25 21.59
N ALA A 283 -25.02 7.10 22.07
CA ALA A 283 -24.38 8.07 22.95
C ALA A 283 -24.15 9.41 22.23
N TRP A 284 -23.80 9.37 20.94
CA TRP A 284 -23.69 10.57 20.10
C TRP A 284 -25.04 11.26 19.91
N GLU A 285 -26.09 10.51 19.53
CA GLU A 285 -27.45 11.06 19.35
C GLU A 285 -27.97 11.73 20.63
N ALA A 286 -27.76 11.11 21.79
CA ALA A 286 -28.15 11.66 23.08
C ALA A 286 -27.43 12.97 23.39
N LYS A 287 -26.16 13.09 23.02
CA LYS A 287 -25.37 14.34 23.19
C LYS A 287 -25.92 15.45 22.30
N GLN A 288 -26.17 15.18 21.01
CA GLN A 288 -26.72 16.17 20.07
C GLN A 288 -28.13 16.67 20.51
N GLY A 289 -28.96 15.76 21.03
CA GLY A 289 -30.29 16.10 21.57
C GLY A 289 -30.25 16.88 22.90
N GLY A 290 -29.13 16.81 23.64
CA GLY A 290 -28.87 17.61 24.84
C GLY A 290 -28.42 19.03 24.50
N ASP A 291 -27.49 19.17 23.55
CA ASP A 291 -26.96 20.47 23.12
C ASP A 291 -28.02 21.32 22.41
N CYS A 292 -28.91 20.71 21.62
CA CYS A 292 -30.05 21.42 21.01
C CYS A 292 -31.06 22.00 22.02
N LYS A 293 -31.12 21.48 23.26
CA LYS A 293 -32.02 22.01 24.30
C LYS A 293 -31.43 23.20 25.07
N CYS A 294 -30.11 23.42 25.00
CA CYS A 294 -29.44 24.54 25.67
C CYS A 294 -29.36 25.82 24.80
N CYS A 295 -29.53 25.72 23.48
CA CYS A 295 -29.55 26.88 22.57
C CYS A 295 -30.92 27.58 22.46
N VAL A 296 -31.91 27.16 23.25
CA VAL A 296 -33.25 27.75 23.32
C VAL A 296 -33.52 28.22 24.75
N GLN A 297 -32.71 29.15 25.25
CA GLN A 297 -33.00 29.94 26.45
C GLN A 297 -32.56 31.40 26.24
#